data_AF-A0A9P1JYF0-F1
#
_entry.id   AF-A0A9P1JYF0-F1
#
_cell.length_a   1.000
_cell.length_b   1.000
_cell.length_c   1.000
_cell.angle_alpha   90.00
_cell.angle_beta   90.00
_cell.angle_gamma   90.00
#
_symmetry.space_group_name_H-M   'P 1'
#
loop_
_entity.id
_entity.type
_entity.pdbx_description
1 polymer ?
#
loop_
_entity_poly.entity_id
_entity_poly.type
_entity_poly.pdbx_seq_one_letter_code
_entity_poly.pdbx_strand_id
1 'polypeptide(L)'
;MTTLDQSAGDGLARAPLGQRAGLWLKRRSVSIYALTLTLILGFLAIAPAVFVEVPSGHVGVLWLRFFGGTVTDRVYSEGTHLIFPWDRVTMYDVRLRTDTRTYEAVAANGMSMTVTVALRYRVNPPAAGLLHKLAGDDYAEKLVHPEIASLVYEFVSKHNPENFYSINRADIQGFLLTEARRQFPAPPTDLQALKLPPGAIADDYSSVMIRVEDVLVAGVSFPPLVRQAIDRKIEQQQIMEEYDFRIAREAKERDRKRIEAEGVRDFQDIVARNITPEYLRLRGIEATRAFATSSNAKTIIIGGRDGLPVILNTGDDAKSGTGTATSGAPTRTAAKEAEGLAGRLSTLDEPPPENSAPEAPPDTAGR
;
A
#
# COMPACT_ATOMS: atom_id res chain seq x y z
N MET A 1 28.23 -12.07 -117.13
CA MET A 1 28.59 -10.64 -117.02
C MET A 1 27.35 -9.91 -116.57
N THR A 2 27.36 -9.05 -115.54
CA THR A 2 28.53 -8.44 -114.89
C THR A 2 28.26 -8.23 -113.39
N THR A 3 29.31 -8.43 -112.59
CA THR A 3 29.44 -8.09 -111.17
C THR A 3 28.87 -6.71 -110.81
N LEU A 4 28.02 -6.64 -109.78
CA LEU A 4 27.78 -5.42 -108.98
C LEU A 4 27.11 -5.77 -107.63
N ASP A 5 27.68 -6.75 -106.94
CA ASP A 5 27.57 -6.91 -105.49
C ASP A 5 28.95 -6.60 -104.88
N GLN A 6 29.03 -6.35 -103.57
CA GLN A 6 30.27 -6.23 -102.78
C GLN A 6 31.05 -4.89 -102.91
N SER A 7 30.42 -3.75 -102.58
CA SER A 7 31.18 -2.55 -102.12
C SER A 7 30.57 -1.72 -100.98
N ALA A 8 29.47 -2.16 -100.36
CA ALA A 8 28.80 -1.43 -99.26
C ALA A 8 29.15 -1.95 -97.84
N GLY A 9 30.00 -2.97 -97.70
CA GLY A 9 30.29 -3.64 -96.42
C GLY A 9 31.46 -3.06 -95.62
N ASP A 10 32.47 -2.47 -96.28
CA ASP A 10 33.80 -2.24 -95.68
C ASP A 10 34.05 -0.85 -95.08
N GLY A 11 32.99 -0.03 -94.94
CA GLY A 11 33.09 1.31 -94.31
C GLY A 11 33.12 1.30 -92.78
N LEU A 12 32.72 0.20 -92.11
CA LEU A 12 32.48 0.16 -90.65
C LEU A 12 33.64 -0.44 -89.84
N ALA A 13 34.75 -0.83 -90.49
CA ALA A 13 35.87 -1.52 -89.86
C ALA A 13 36.97 -0.60 -89.28
N ARG A 14 36.87 0.74 -89.43
CA ARG A 14 37.92 1.70 -89.03
C ARG A 14 37.43 2.88 -88.16
N ALA A 15 36.45 2.65 -87.28
CA ALA A 15 36.06 3.61 -86.24
C ALA A 15 36.78 3.32 -84.90
N PRO A 16 37.41 4.29 -84.24
CA PRO A 16 38.11 4.08 -82.97
C PRO A 16 37.13 3.64 -81.87
N LEU A 17 37.58 2.74 -80.99
CA LEU A 17 36.77 2.03 -79.99
C LEU A 17 35.83 2.94 -79.17
N GLY A 18 36.29 4.15 -78.80
CA GLY A 18 35.48 5.12 -78.06
C GLY A 18 34.21 5.61 -78.77
N GLN A 19 34.21 5.73 -80.10
CA GLN A 19 33.01 6.17 -80.85
C GLN A 19 31.95 5.06 -80.97
N ARG A 20 32.37 3.79 -81.05
CA ARG A 20 31.46 2.64 -81.07
C ARG A 20 30.75 2.50 -79.71
N ALA A 21 31.47 2.71 -78.61
CA ALA A 21 30.89 2.77 -77.26
C ALA A 21 29.86 3.91 -77.12
N GLY A 22 30.15 5.12 -77.60
CA GLY A 22 29.25 6.28 -77.49
C GLY A 22 27.91 6.12 -78.24
N LEU A 23 27.93 5.52 -79.44
CA LEU A 23 26.70 5.24 -80.20
C LEU A 23 25.89 4.08 -79.59
N TRP A 24 26.56 3.06 -79.04
CA TRP A 24 25.91 1.98 -78.30
C TRP A 24 25.25 2.49 -77.01
N LEU A 25 25.95 3.34 -76.24
CA LEU A 25 25.39 4.05 -75.08
C LEU A 25 24.18 4.91 -75.46
N LYS A 26 24.25 5.71 -76.54
CA LYS A 26 23.10 6.51 -76.98
C LYS A 26 21.88 5.65 -77.36
N ARG A 27 22.06 4.49 -77.99
CA ARG A 27 20.96 3.60 -78.38
C ARG A 27 20.38 2.79 -77.20
N ARG A 28 21.17 2.53 -76.16
CA ARG A 28 20.73 1.82 -74.93
C ARG A 28 20.42 2.77 -73.76
N SER A 29 20.65 4.07 -73.93
CA SER A 29 20.51 5.12 -72.90
C SER A 29 19.17 5.08 -72.18
N VAL A 30 18.05 4.98 -72.92
CA VAL A 30 16.70 4.85 -72.37
C VAL A 30 16.58 3.64 -71.45
N SER A 31 17.14 2.49 -71.82
CA SER A 31 17.14 1.29 -70.96
C SER A 31 18.04 1.46 -69.72
N ILE A 32 19.15 2.18 -69.83
CA ILE A 32 20.04 2.49 -68.70
C ILE A 32 19.31 3.44 -67.73
N TYR A 33 18.69 4.52 -68.23
CA TYR A 33 17.92 5.46 -67.43
C TYR A 33 16.71 4.79 -66.76
N ALA A 34 15.98 3.94 -67.48
CA ALA A 34 14.89 3.15 -66.90
C ALA A 34 15.39 2.19 -65.81
N LEU A 35 16.51 1.49 -66.02
CA LEU A 35 17.11 0.63 -65.01
C LEU A 35 17.53 1.43 -63.76
N THR A 36 18.19 2.57 -63.94
CA THR A 36 18.59 3.42 -62.81
C THR A 36 17.38 3.99 -62.07
N LEU A 37 16.32 4.39 -62.79
CA LEU A 37 15.09 4.89 -62.18
C LEU A 37 14.40 3.79 -61.37
N THR A 38 14.32 2.56 -61.89
CA THR A 38 13.76 1.41 -61.17
C THR A 38 14.58 1.05 -59.93
N LEU A 39 15.92 1.13 -60.02
CA LEU A 39 16.81 0.87 -58.88
C LEU A 39 16.68 1.97 -57.81
N ILE A 40 16.59 3.24 -58.20
CA ILE A 40 16.32 4.37 -57.30
C ILE A 40 14.94 4.25 -56.65
N LEU A 41 13.90 3.90 -57.42
CA LEU A 41 12.54 3.72 -56.90
C LEU A 41 12.46 2.54 -55.92
N GLY A 42 13.13 1.42 -56.24
CA GLY A 42 13.26 0.26 -55.36
C GLY A 42 14.03 0.59 -54.08
N PHE A 43 15.14 1.32 -54.18
CA PHE A 43 15.89 1.79 -53.02
C PHE A 43 15.04 2.73 -52.14
N LEU A 44 14.30 3.68 -52.74
CA LEU A 44 13.43 4.60 -52.01
C LEU A 44 12.25 3.88 -51.32
N ALA A 45 11.70 2.83 -51.96
CA ALA A 45 10.66 1.99 -51.35
C ALA A 45 11.18 1.14 -50.19
N ILE A 46 12.46 0.75 -50.22
CA ILE A 46 13.11 -0.08 -49.19
C ILE A 46 13.71 0.78 -48.06
N ALA A 47 14.08 2.04 -48.33
CA ALA A 47 14.68 2.96 -47.37
C ALA A 47 13.97 3.03 -45.99
N PRO A 48 12.63 3.16 -45.87
CA PRO A 48 11.98 3.18 -44.56
C PRO A 48 12.05 1.85 -43.79
N ALA A 49 12.38 0.72 -44.44
CA ALA A 49 12.65 -0.55 -43.77
C ALA A 49 14.13 -0.71 -43.35
N VAL A 50 15.01 0.19 -43.81
CA VAL A 50 16.46 0.15 -43.50
C VAL A 50 16.81 1.04 -42.30
N PHE A 51 16.15 2.18 -42.16
CA PHE A 51 16.35 3.10 -41.04
C PHE A 51 15.35 2.81 -39.93
N VAL A 52 15.82 2.18 -38.85
CA VAL A 52 15.01 1.90 -37.66
C VAL A 52 15.37 2.90 -36.56
N GLU A 53 14.38 3.63 -36.07
CA GLU A 53 14.54 4.55 -34.94
C GLU A 53 14.24 3.83 -33.62
N VAL A 54 15.22 3.83 -32.71
CA VAL A 54 15.04 3.35 -31.34
C VAL A 54 14.75 4.56 -30.44
N PRO A 55 13.54 4.69 -29.87
CA PRO A 55 13.17 5.85 -29.06
C PRO A 55 13.94 5.89 -27.73
N SER A 56 13.99 7.06 -27.10
CA SER A 56 14.75 7.25 -25.86
C SER A 56 14.34 6.30 -24.75
N GLY A 57 15.32 5.78 -24.00
CA GLY A 57 15.08 4.80 -22.94
C GLY A 57 14.47 3.47 -23.41
N HIS A 58 14.51 3.15 -24.70
CA HIS A 58 14.29 1.80 -25.22
C HIS A 58 15.61 1.21 -25.74
N VAL A 59 15.65 -0.11 -25.88
CA VAL A 59 16.75 -0.83 -26.52
C VAL A 59 16.22 -1.79 -27.58
N GLY A 60 16.86 -1.79 -28.75
CA GLY A 60 16.50 -2.67 -29.86
C GLY A 60 17.27 -3.99 -29.81
N VAL A 61 16.54 -5.10 -29.71
CA VAL A 61 17.08 -6.45 -29.90
C VAL A 61 16.92 -6.84 -31.37
N LEU A 62 18.03 -7.24 -32.02
CA LEU A 62 18.04 -7.62 -33.43
C LEU A 62 17.83 -9.13 -33.61
N TRP A 63 16.92 -9.49 -34.51
CA TRP A 63 16.72 -10.84 -35.00
C TRP A 63 17.08 -10.93 -36.48
N LEU A 64 18.09 -11.75 -36.79
CA LEU A 64 18.63 -11.98 -38.12
C LEU A 64 17.85 -13.08 -38.85
N ARG A 65 17.23 -12.73 -39.98
CA ARG A 65 16.33 -13.62 -40.76
C ARG A 65 17.00 -14.86 -41.31
N PHE A 66 18.26 -14.75 -41.73
CA PHE A 66 18.90 -15.76 -42.59
C PHE A 66 20.10 -16.50 -41.96
N PHE A 67 20.87 -15.87 -41.07
CA PHE A 67 22.20 -16.37 -40.67
C PHE A 67 22.56 -16.23 -39.18
N GLY A 68 21.60 -16.02 -38.27
CA GLY A 68 21.93 -15.90 -36.84
C GLY A 68 20.79 -15.92 -35.82
N GLY A 69 19.53 -15.70 -36.22
CA GLY A 69 18.43 -15.59 -35.26
C GLY A 69 18.62 -14.40 -34.30
N THR A 70 18.20 -14.53 -33.05
CA THR A 70 18.32 -13.46 -32.04
C THR A 70 19.78 -13.20 -31.67
N VAL A 71 20.26 -11.98 -31.91
CA VAL A 71 21.58 -11.52 -31.48
C VAL A 71 21.54 -11.19 -29.99
N THR A 72 22.27 -11.97 -29.19
CA THR A 72 22.37 -11.79 -27.73
C THR A 72 23.47 -10.81 -27.32
N ASP A 73 24.55 -10.74 -28.10
CA ASP A 73 25.83 -10.16 -27.65
C ASP A 73 25.91 -8.63 -27.88
N ARG A 74 24.96 -8.09 -28.65
CA ARG A 74 24.86 -6.66 -28.96
C ARG A 74 23.41 -6.23 -28.98
N VAL A 75 23.14 -5.15 -28.26
CA VAL A 75 21.83 -4.48 -28.23
C VAL A 75 21.99 -3.07 -28.81
N TYR A 76 20.97 -2.59 -29.51
CA TYR A 76 20.96 -1.26 -30.12
C TYR A 76 20.41 -0.24 -29.12
N SER A 77 21.20 0.78 -28.79
CA SER A 77 20.78 1.89 -27.92
C SER A 77 19.80 2.82 -28.63
N GLU A 78 19.29 3.82 -27.93
CA GLU A 78 18.53 4.93 -28.52
C GLU A 78 19.27 5.60 -29.70
N GLY A 79 18.49 6.09 -30.69
CA GLY A 79 18.98 6.68 -31.94
C GLY A 79 18.54 5.93 -33.19
N THR A 80 18.92 6.45 -34.36
CA THR A 80 18.63 5.84 -35.67
C THR A 80 19.72 4.83 -36.03
N HIS A 81 19.34 3.59 -36.32
CA HIS A 81 20.25 2.53 -36.73
C HIS A 81 19.94 2.05 -38.15
N LEU A 82 21.00 1.75 -38.90
CA LEU A 82 20.91 1.15 -40.23
C LEU A 82 20.93 -0.37 -40.12
N ILE A 83 19.82 -1.00 -40.48
CA ILE A 83 19.57 -2.44 -40.33
C ILE A 83 19.06 -2.97 -41.67
N PHE A 84 19.30 -4.24 -41.98
CA PHE A 84 18.83 -4.79 -43.25
C PHE A 84 17.31 -4.99 -43.26
N PRO A 85 16.62 -4.74 -44.38
CA PRO A 85 15.16 -4.63 -44.43
C PRO A 85 14.41 -5.97 -44.30
N TRP A 86 15.14 -7.08 -44.20
CA TRP A 86 14.60 -8.42 -43.95
C TRP A 86 14.76 -8.87 -42.49
N ASP A 87 15.60 -8.19 -41.71
CA ASP A 87 15.79 -8.45 -40.28
C ASP A 87 14.72 -7.73 -39.46
N ARG A 88 14.56 -8.10 -38.19
CA ARG A 88 13.56 -7.49 -37.30
C ARG A 88 14.22 -6.94 -36.04
N VAL A 89 13.72 -5.80 -35.57
CA VAL A 89 14.08 -5.23 -34.27
C VAL A 89 12.86 -5.29 -33.37
N THR A 90 13.07 -5.77 -32.16
CA THR A 90 12.08 -5.69 -31.08
C THR A 90 12.57 -4.72 -30.02
N MET A 91 11.74 -3.74 -29.68
CA MET A 91 12.08 -2.68 -28.73
C MET A 91 11.65 -3.05 -27.31
N TYR A 92 12.60 -3.00 -26.37
CA TYR A 92 12.37 -3.19 -24.94
C TYR A 92 12.47 -1.87 -24.19
N ASP A 93 11.49 -1.56 -23.36
CA ASP A 93 11.56 -0.44 -22.41
C ASP A 93 12.50 -0.79 -21.25
N VAL A 94 13.57 0.00 -21.08
CA VAL A 94 14.57 -0.17 -20.00
C VAL A 94 14.36 0.83 -18.85
N ARG A 95 13.28 1.61 -18.90
CA ARG A 95 12.88 2.52 -17.81
C ARG A 95 12.35 1.73 -16.62
N LEU A 96 12.24 2.41 -15.48
CA LEU A 96 11.62 1.83 -14.29
C LEU A 96 10.11 1.67 -14.51
N ARG A 97 9.62 0.42 -14.48
CA ARG A 97 8.21 0.09 -14.57
C ARG A 97 7.71 -0.33 -13.19
N THR A 98 6.49 0.07 -12.85
CA THR A 98 5.76 -0.42 -11.68
C THR A 98 4.59 -1.26 -12.19
N ASP A 99 4.45 -2.49 -11.70
CA ASP A 99 3.25 -3.30 -11.91
C ASP A 99 2.65 -3.70 -10.57
N THR A 100 1.32 -3.73 -10.46
CA THR A 100 0.60 -4.02 -9.22
C THR A 100 -0.36 -5.16 -9.42
N ARG A 101 -0.17 -6.25 -8.67
CA ARG A 101 -0.98 -7.47 -8.77
C ARG A 101 -1.47 -7.92 -7.41
N THR A 102 -2.61 -8.58 -7.42
CA THR A 102 -3.18 -9.25 -6.26
C THR A 102 -3.00 -10.75 -6.40
N TYR A 103 -2.41 -11.38 -5.40
CA TYR A 103 -2.16 -12.81 -5.33
C TYR A 103 -3.10 -13.43 -4.29
N GLU A 104 -3.85 -14.45 -4.68
CA GLU A 104 -4.66 -15.24 -3.75
C GLU A 104 -3.81 -16.36 -3.18
N ALA A 105 -3.56 -16.33 -1.86
CA ALA A 105 -2.63 -17.20 -1.16
C ALA A 105 -3.29 -17.85 0.05
N VAL A 106 -2.80 -19.02 0.46
CA VAL A 106 -3.27 -19.73 1.65
C VAL A 106 -2.17 -19.68 2.72
N ALA A 107 -2.51 -19.21 3.92
CA ALA A 107 -1.60 -19.13 5.05
C ALA A 107 -1.32 -20.49 5.70
N ALA A 108 -0.31 -20.53 6.58
CA ALA A 108 0.06 -21.70 7.39
C ALA A 108 -1.13 -22.38 8.11
N ASN A 109 -2.16 -21.61 8.50
CA ASN A 109 -3.35 -22.11 9.19
C ASN A 109 -4.51 -22.51 8.26
N GLY A 110 -4.30 -22.53 6.94
CA GLY A 110 -5.32 -22.89 5.95
C GLY A 110 -6.28 -21.77 5.55
N MET A 111 -6.16 -20.54 6.09
CA MET A 111 -6.99 -19.43 5.64
C MET A 111 -6.50 -18.87 4.29
N SER A 112 -7.44 -18.68 3.35
CA SER A 112 -7.23 -17.88 2.14
C SER A 112 -7.18 -16.38 2.45
N MET A 113 -6.21 -15.69 1.84
CA MET A 113 -6.07 -14.24 1.89
C MET A 113 -5.64 -13.71 0.51
N THR A 114 -5.85 -12.43 0.27
CA THR A 114 -5.40 -11.76 -0.96
C THR A 114 -4.34 -10.73 -0.62
N VAL A 115 -3.17 -10.83 -1.25
CA VAL A 115 -2.01 -9.96 -1.02
C VAL A 115 -1.76 -9.14 -2.27
N THR A 116 -1.95 -7.82 -2.19
CA THR A 116 -1.64 -6.89 -3.29
C THR A 116 -0.20 -6.40 -3.17
N VAL A 117 0.62 -6.73 -4.16
CA VAL A 117 2.04 -6.35 -4.25
C VAL A 117 2.25 -5.47 -5.48
N ALA A 118 2.92 -4.34 -5.27
CA ALA A 118 3.42 -3.47 -6.33
C ALA A 118 4.93 -3.69 -6.49
N LEU A 119 5.32 -4.27 -7.63
CA LEU A 119 6.69 -4.58 -7.99
C LEU A 119 7.27 -3.44 -8.83
N ARG A 120 8.47 -2.96 -8.48
CA ARG A 120 9.22 -2.01 -9.32
C ARG A 120 10.46 -2.67 -9.90
N TYR A 121 10.52 -2.74 -11.22
CA TYR A 121 11.58 -3.42 -11.94
C TYR A 121 11.91 -2.72 -13.26
N ARG A 122 13.09 -3.04 -13.81
CA ARG A 122 13.51 -2.60 -15.15
C ARG A 122 14.31 -3.69 -15.85
N VAL A 123 14.27 -3.71 -17.18
CA VAL A 123 15.11 -4.58 -17.99
C VAL A 123 16.56 -4.09 -17.94
N ASN A 124 17.51 -5.01 -17.83
CA ASN A 124 18.94 -4.69 -17.90
C ASN A 124 19.37 -4.53 -19.37
N PRO A 125 19.77 -3.33 -19.84
CA PRO A 125 20.05 -3.06 -21.26
C PRO A 125 20.95 -4.08 -21.99
N PRO A 126 22.14 -4.47 -21.48
CA PRO A 126 22.99 -5.46 -22.15
C PRO A 126 22.39 -6.87 -22.21
N ALA A 127 21.49 -7.23 -21.31
CA ALA A 127 20.89 -8.57 -21.25
C ALA A 127 19.58 -8.69 -22.05
N ALA A 128 19.07 -7.59 -22.62
CA ALA A 128 17.80 -7.58 -23.35
C ALA A 128 17.76 -8.58 -24.53
N GLY A 129 18.87 -8.78 -25.23
CA GLY A 129 18.96 -9.77 -26.32
C GLY A 129 18.74 -11.20 -25.85
N LEU A 130 19.24 -11.53 -24.66
CA LEU A 130 19.02 -12.84 -24.04
C LEU A 130 17.61 -12.96 -23.45
N LEU A 131 17.08 -11.89 -22.84
CA LEU A 131 15.71 -11.84 -22.36
C LEU A 131 14.69 -12.15 -23.48
N HIS A 132 14.88 -11.56 -24.66
CA HIS A 132 14.06 -11.87 -25.84
C HIS A 132 14.20 -13.33 -26.29
N LYS A 133 15.40 -13.90 -26.21
CA LYS A 133 15.66 -15.29 -26.61
C LYS A 133 15.03 -16.33 -25.67
N LEU A 134 14.97 -16.06 -24.36
CA LEU A 134 14.43 -17.01 -23.38
C LEU A 134 12.94 -16.78 -23.05
N ALA A 135 12.53 -15.53 -22.83
CA ALA A 135 11.19 -15.18 -22.37
C ALA A 135 10.35 -14.44 -23.44
N GLY A 136 11.00 -13.78 -24.39
CA GLY A 136 10.34 -12.97 -25.41
C GLY A 136 9.80 -11.65 -24.88
N ASP A 137 8.75 -11.14 -25.50
CA ASP A 137 8.23 -9.80 -25.21
C ASP A 137 7.31 -9.82 -23.97
N ASP A 138 6.63 -10.94 -23.73
CA ASP A 138 5.80 -11.20 -22.54
C ASP A 138 6.63 -11.66 -21.32
N TYR A 139 7.89 -11.22 -21.22
CA TYR A 139 8.80 -11.65 -20.16
C TYR A 139 8.28 -11.36 -18.75
N ALA A 140 7.45 -10.33 -18.60
CA ALA A 140 6.77 -10.01 -17.36
C ALA A 140 5.88 -11.18 -16.91
N GLU A 141 4.98 -11.65 -17.78
CA GLU A 141 4.05 -12.76 -17.50
C GLU A 141 4.74 -14.11 -17.34
N LYS A 142 5.79 -14.35 -18.13
CA LYS A 142 6.45 -15.67 -18.21
C LYS A 142 7.54 -15.89 -17.16
N LEU A 143 8.15 -14.81 -16.66
CA LEU A 143 9.30 -14.88 -15.74
C LEU A 143 9.08 -14.05 -14.47
N VAL A 144 8.75 -12.75 -14.59
CA VAL A 144 8.71 -11.84 -13.44
C VAL A 144 7.58 -12.19 -12.47
N HIS A 145 6.35 -12.33 -12.98
CA HIS A 145 5.18 -12.51 -12.14
C HIS A 145 5.10 -13.89 -11.47
N PRO A 146 5.46 -15.01 -12.12
CA PRO A 146 5.53 -16.32 -11.46
C PRO A 146 6.56 -16.36 -10.33
N GLU A 147 7.74 -15.75 -10.52
CA GLU A 147 8.80 -15.72 -9.49
C GLU A 147 8.38 -14.90 -8.27
N ILE A 148 7.85 -13.69 -8.47
CA ILE A 148 7.33 -12.88 -7.36
C ILE A 148 6.11 -13.54 -6.69
N ALA A 149 5.25 -14.23 -7.46
CA ALA A 149 4.17 -15.03 -6.88
C ALA A 149 4.71 -16.14 -5.97
N SER A 150 5.74 -16.86 -6.42
CA SER A 150 6.42 -17.90 -5.63
C SER A 150 6.92 -17.37 -4.29
N LEU A 151 7.61 -16.22 -4.29
CA LEU A 151 8.10 -15.57 -3.07
C LEU A 151 6.97 -15.10 -2.13
N VAL A 152 5.86 -14.60 -2.69
CA VAL A 152 4.66 -14.23 -1.92
C VAL A 152 4.01 -15.48 -1.30
N TYR A 153 3.89 -16.57 -2.04
CA TYR A 153 3.35 -17.84 -1.53
C TYR A 153 4.26 -18.47 -0.48
N GLU A 154 5.58 -18.42 -0.64
CA GLU A 154 6.54 -18.86 0.37
C GLU A 154 6.43 -18.03 1.65
N PHE A 155 6.31 -16.70 1.54
CA PHE A 155 6.12 -15.84 2.71
C PHE A 155 4.79 -16.14 3.42
N VAL A 156 3.68 -16.20 2.69
CA VAL A 156 2.33 -16.41 3.26
C VAL A 156 2.18 -17.80 3.86
N SER A 157 2.69 -18.85 3.22
CA SER A 157 2.61 -20.22 3.74
C SER A 157 3.42 -20.43 5.03
N LYS A 158 4.43 -19.61 5.31
CA LYS A 158 5.25 -19.66 6.54
C LYS A 158 4.71 -18.80 7.69
N HIS A 159 3.75 -17.91 7.45
CA HIS A 159 3.26 -16.96 8.45
C HIS A 159 1.76 -17.10 8.72
N ASN A 160 1.36 -16.93 9.97
CA ASN A 160 -0.05 -16.89 10.33
C ASN A 160 -0.70 -15.55 9.92
N PRO A 161 -2.01 -15.52 9.59
CA PRO A 161 -2.74 -14.32 9.22
C PRO A 161 -2.74 -13.20 10.27
N GLU A 162 -2.83 -13.54 11.56
CA GLU A 162 -2.75 -12.55 12.64
C GLU A 162 -1.43 -11.78 12.64
N ASN A 163 -0.34 -12.42 12.18
CA ASN A 163 0.96 -11.76 12.08
C ASN A 163 0.97 -10.70 10.97
N PHE A 164 0.13 -10.76 9.94
CA PHE A 164 0.06 -9.72 8.91
C PHE A 164 -0.58 -8.41 9.40
N TYR A 165 -1.32 -8.45 10.52
CA TYR A 165 -1.80 -7.24 11.20
C TYR A 165 -0.77 -6.67 12.19
N SER A 166 0.02 -7.54 12.84
CA SER A 166 0.97 -7.15 13.89
C SER A 166 2.41 -6.91 13.41
N ILE A 167 2.85 -7.56 12.33
CA ILE A 167 4.17 -7.36 11.72
C ILE A 167 4.21 -5.97 11.07
N ASN A 168 5.34 -5.27 11.26
CA ASN A 168 5.57 -4.03 10.52
C ASN A 168 5.68 -4.35 9.03
N ARG A 169 4.88 -3.70 8.19
CA ARG A 169 4.89 -3.91 6.72
C ARG A 169 6.29 -3.77 6.10
N ALA A 170 7.17 -2.98 6.73
CA ALA A 170 8.57 -2.86 6.37
C ALA A 170 9.34 -4.19 6.42
N ASP A 171 9.02 -5.10 7.36
CA ASP A 171 9.70 -6.39 7.51
C ASP A 171 9.30 -7.34 6.36
N ILE A 172 8.02 -7.34 5.99
CA ILE A 172 7.50 -8.11 4.85
C ILE A 172 8.12 -7.62 3.54
N GLN A 173 8.15 -6.30 3.34
CA GLN A 173 8.78 -5.67 2.19
C GLN A 173 10.29 -5.97 2.15
N GLY A 174 10.98 -5.91 3.30
CA GLY A 174 12.39 -6.23 3.45
C GLY A 174 12.72 -7.68 3.08
N PHE A 175 11.91 -8.64 3.55
CA PHE A 175 12.03 -10.05 3.16
C PHE A 175 11.83 -10.23 1.65
N LEU A 176 10.68 -9.79 1.12
CA LEU A 176 10.34 -9.98 -0.29
C LEU A 176 11.35 -9.30 -1.23
N LEU A 177 11.85 -8.11 -0.87
CA LEU A 177 12.89 -7.41 -1.63
C LEU A 177 14.23 -8.15 -1.58
N THR A 178 14.58 -8.74 -0.43
CA THR A 178 15.85 -9.48 -0.27
C THR A 178 15.84 -10.75 -1.11
N GLU A 179 14.77 -11.55 -1.05
CA GLU A 179 14.68 -12.78 -1.85
C GLU A 179 14.46 -12.47 -3.34
N ALA A 180 13.68 -11.43 -3.69
CA ALA A 180 13.55 -11.00 -5.09
C ALA A 180 14.90 -10.55 -5.69
N ARG A 181 15.76 -9.89 -4.91
CA ARG A 181 17.13 -9.54 -5.34
C ARG A 181 18.11 -10.72 -5.35
N ARG A 182 17.79 -11.84 -4.70
CA ARG A 182 18.54 -13.09 -4.82
C ARG A 182 18.15 -13.88 -6.07
N GLN A 183 16.86 -13.89 -6.42
CA GLN A 183 16.37 -14.50 -7.66
C GLN A 183 16.72 -13.66 -8.90
N PHE A 184 16.73 -12.33 -8.75
CA PHE A 184 17.09 -11.37 -9.79
C PHE A 184 18.30 -10.49 -9.37
N PRO A 185 19.51 -11.06 -9.27
CA PRO A 185 20.70 -10.31 -8.86
C PRO A 185 21.02 -9.16 -9.83
N ALA A 186 21.48 -8.05 -9.24
CA ALA A 186 21.87 -6.88 -10.00
C ALA A 186 23.11 -7.15 -10.86
N PRO A 187 23.22 -6.52 -12.05
CA PRO A 187 24.43 -6.61 -12.86
C PRO A 187 25.67 -6.15 -12.10
N PRO A 188 26.82 -6.84 -12.26
CA PRO A 188 28.08 -6.35 -11.75
C PRO A 188 28.35 -4.95 -12.33
N THR A 189 28.71 -4.02 -11.45
CA THR A 189 28.98 -2.61 -11.81
C THR A 189 30.07 -2.48 -12.87
N ASP A 190 31.00 -3.43 -12.89
CA ASP A 190 32.08 -3.50 -13.87
C ASP A 190 31.59 -4.11 -15.18
N LEU A 191 31.26 -3.23 -16.15
CA LEU A 191 30.89 -3.61 -17.53
C LEU A 191 31.93 -4.49 -18.25
N GLN A 192 33.15 -4.58 -17.72
CA GLN A 192 34.20 -5.47 -18.22
C GLN A 192 34.07 -6.90 -17.68
N ALA A 193 33.51 -7.11 -16.49
CA ALA A 193 33.18 -8.44 -15.97
C ALA A 193 32.00 -9.07 -16.72
N LEU A 194 31.17 -8.24 -17.38
CA LEU A 194 30.10 -8.70 -18.28
C LEU A 194 30.60 -9.10 -19.68
N LYS A 195 31.90 -8.98 -19.99
CA LYS A 195 32.47 -9.49 -21.25
C LYS A 195 32.69 -10.99 -21.15
N LEU A 196 31.73 -11.75 -21.70
CA LEU A 196 31.76 -13.20 -21.78
C LEU A 196 33.08 -13.69 -22.40
N PRO A 197 33.73 -14.74 -21.86
CA PRO A 197 34.66 -15.51 -22.65
C PRO A 197 33.88 -16.19 -23.80
N PRO A 198 34.40 -16.21 -25.04
CA PRO A 198 33.71 -16.82 -26.17
C PRO A 198 33.53 -18.32 -25.92
N GLY A 199 32.26 -18.75 -25.78
CA GLY A 199 31.90 -20.15 -25.50
C GLY A 199 31.26 -20.40 -24.14
N ALA A 200 31.05 -19.38 -23.29
CA ALA A 200 30.22 -19.53 -22.09
C ALA A 200 28.78 -19.95 -22.46
N ILE A 201 28.29 -21.03 -21.84
CA ILE A 201 26.97 -21.60 -22.11
C ILE A 201 25.89 -20.69 -21.48
N ALA A 202 24.73 -20.59 -22.12
CA ALA A 202 23.66 -19.64 -21.78
C ALA A 202 23.02 -19.82 -20.39
N ASP A 203 23.40 -20.87 -19.65
CA ASP A 203 22.71 -21.34 -18.44
C ASP A 203 22.96 -20.47 -17.20
N ASP A 204 24.11 -19.76 -17.12
CA ASP A 204 24.49 -18.90 -15.98
C ASP A 204 23.85 -17.49 -16.05
N TYR A 205 23.29 -17.13 -17.21
CA TYR A 205 22.87 -15.76 -17.53
C TYR A 205 21.41 -15.44 -17.18
N SER A 206 20.64 -16.41 -16.67
CA SER A 206 19.28 -16.21 -16.13
C SER A 206 19.24 -15.12 -15.04
N SER A 207 20.32 -15.04 -14.28
CA SER A 207 20.52 -14.21 -13.11
C SER A 207 20.40 -12.68 -13.37
N VAL A 208 20.77 -12.17 -14.55
CA VAL A 208 20.99 -10.70 -14.73
C VAL A 208 20.14 -10.05 -15.83
N MET A 209 18.97 -10.59 -16.16
CA MET A 209 18.11 -10.03 -17.21
C MET A 209 17.27 -8.84 -16.75
N ILE A 210 16.82 -8.88 -15.50
CA ILE A 210 15.82 -7.98 -14.92
C ILE A 210 16.33 -7.51 -13.57
N ARG A 211 16.20 -6.23 -13.27
CA ARG A 211 16.63 -5.63 -12.01
C ARG A 211 15.39 -5.24 -11.20
N VAL A 212 15.16 -5.92 -10.08
CA VAL A 212 14.14 -5.54 -9.10
C VAL A 212 14.71 -4.43 -8.22
N GLU A 213 14.14 -3.23 -8.31
CA GLU A 213 14.56 -2.10 -7.48
C GLU A 213 13.83 -2.12 -6.13
N ASP A 214 12.54 -2.45 -6.11
CA ASP A 214 11.66 -2.32 -4.94
C ASP A 214 10.46 -3.29 -5.00
N VAL A 215 9.98 -3.76 -3.85
CA VAL A 215 8.83 -4.69 -3.70
C VAL A 215 7.92 -4.17 -2.58
N LEU A 216 6.76 -3.63 -2.95
CA LEU A 216 5.87 -2.93 -2.03
C LEU A 216 4.59 -3.75 -1.76
N VAL A 217 4.38 -4.15 -0.50
CA VAL A 217 3.08 -4.72 -0.07
C VAL A 217 2.06 -3.59 0.12
N ALA A 218 1.20 -3.39 -0.89
CA ALA A 218 0.17 -2.36 -0.89
C ALA A 218 -0.97 -2.70 0.09
N GLY A 219 -1.37 -3.97 0.16
CA GLY A 219 -2.44 -4.39 1.08
C GLY A 219 -2.51 -5.90 1.25
N VAL A 220 -3.12 -6.32 2.36
CA VAL A 220 -3.54 -7.70 2.62
C VAL A 220 -5.02 -7.63 2.97
N SER A 221 -5.84 -8.44 2.30
CA SER A 221 -7.27 -8.54 2.59
C SER A 221 -7.67 -9.98 2.91
N PHE A 222 -8.51 -10.10 3.93
CA PHE A 222 -8.99 -11.36 4.50
C PHE A 222 -10.50 -11.46 4.28
N PRO A 223 -11.07 -12.68 4.28
CA PRO A 223 -12.51 -12.88 4.34
C PRO A 223 -13.16 -12.06 5.47
N PRO A 224 -14.31 -11.41 5.24
CA PRO A 224 -14.88 -10.43 6.17
C PRO A 224 -15.18 -11.03 7.55
N LEU A 225 -15.59 -12.29 7.61
CA LEU A 225 -15.84 -13.01 8.87
C LEU A 225 -14.58 -13.11 9.75
N VAL A 226 -13.41 -13.39 9.15
CA VAL A 226 -12.17 -13.55 9.91
C VAL A 226 -11.57 -12.19 10.27
N ARG A 227 -11.70 -11.18 9.41
CA ARG A 227 -11.39 -9.79 9.79
C ARG A 227 -12.18 -9.39 11.04
N GLN A 228 -13.50 -9.56 11.04
CA GLN A 228 -14.34 -9.27 12.22
C GLN A 228 -13.95 -10.10 13.46
N ALA A 229 -13.55 -11.37 13.30
CA ALA A 229 -13.09 -12.19 14.41
C ALA A 229 -11.74 -11.73 14.99
N ILE A 230 -10.81 -11.29 14.14
CA ILE A 230 -9.53 -10.70 14.54
C ILE A 230 -9.77 -9.36 15.25
N ASP A 231 -10.57 -8.47 14.65
CA ASP A 231 -10.91 -7.16 15.21
C ASP A 231 -11.55 -7.30 16.60
N ARG A 232 -12.54 -8.20 16.75
CA ARG A 232 -13.14 -8.55 18.05
C ARG A 232 -12.12 -9.11 19.04
N LYS A 233 -11.21 -9.99 18.61
CA LYS A 233 -10.17 -10.54 19.50
C LYS A 233 -9.24 -9.44 20.01
N ILE A 234 -8.82 -8.52 19.13
CA ILE A 234 -7.96 -7.38 19.49
C ILE A 234 -8.70 -6.44 20.44
N GLU A 235 -9.97 -6.12 20.16
CA GLU A 235 -10.84 -5.32 21.04
C GLU A 235 -10.96 -5.95 22.44
N GLN A 236 -11.28 -7.25 22.53
CA GLN A 236 -11.37 -7.94 23.82
C GLN A 236 -10.02 -8.00 24.56
N GLN A 237 -8.90 -8.13 23.84
CA GLN A 237 -7.56 -8.05 24.45
C GLN A 237 -7.28 -6.65 25.02
N GLN A 238 -7.65 -5.58 24.31
CA GLN A 238 -7.52 -4.20 24.79
C GLN A 238 -8.42 -3.92 25.99
N ILE A 239 -9.66 -4.42 25.99
CA ILE A 239 -10.59 -4.31 27.13
C ILE A 239 -10.03 -5.02 28.37
N MET A 240 -9.44 -6.21 28.20
CA MET A 240 -8.80 -6.93 29.29
C MET A 240 -7.59 -6.16 29.85
N GLU A 241 -6.73 -5.63 28.97
CA GLU A 241 -5.59 -4.82 29.39
C GLU A 241 -6.02 -3.54 30.12
N GLU A 242 -7.08 -2.86 29.64
CA GLU A 242 -7.68 -1.71 30.34
C GLU A 242 -8.23 -2.09 31.72
N TYR A 243 -8.84 -3.27 31.85
CA TYR A 243 -9.37 -3.77 33.12
C TYR A 243 -8.27 -4.08 34.13
N ASP A 244 -7.14 -4.66 33.69
CA ASP A 244 -5.97 -4.87 34.53
C ASP A 244 -5.37 -3.54 35.01
N PHE A 245 -5.25 -2.55 34.13
CA PHE A 245 -4.85 -1.19 34.52
C PHE A 245 -5.85 -0.53 35.49
N ARG A 246 -7.15 -0.79 35.34
CA ARG A 246 -8.21 -0.31 36.23
C ARG A 246 -8.08 -0.92 37.63
N ILE A 247 -7.89 -2.24 37.74
CA ILE A 247 -7.61 -2.90 39.02
C ILE A 247 -6.36 -2.33 39.67
N ALA A 248 -5.26 -2.19 38.90
CA ALA A 248 -4.00 -1.63 39.40
C ALA A 248 -4.15 -0.18 39.90
N ARG A 249 -5.01 0.62 39.27
CA ARG A 249 -5.36 1.97 39.70
C ARG A 249 -6.16 1.95 41.01
N GLU A 250 -7.22 1.14 41.10
CA GLU A 250 -8.05 1.05 42.31
C GLU A 250 -7.25 0.49 43.51
N ALA A 251 -6.32 -0.43 43.29
CA ALA A 251 -5.40 -0.90 44.33
C ALA A 251 -4.51 0.23 44.89
N LYS A 252 -3.94 1.07 44.01
CA LYS A 252 -3.16 2.26 44.41
C LYS A 252 -4.03 3.30 45.12
N GLU A 253 -5.26 3.51 44.67
CA GLU A 253 -6.19 4.47 45.30
C GLU A 253 -6.69 3.98 46.67
N ARG A 254 -6.91 2.68 46.85
CA ARG A 254 -7.14 2.04 48.15
C ARG A 254 -5.96 2.29 49.09
N ASP A 255 -4.74 2.07 48.62
CA ASP A 255 -3.54 2.25 49.44
C ASP A 255 -3.29 3.73 49.79
N ARG A 256 -3.57 4.66 48.86
CA ARG A 256 -3.59 6.11 49.12
C ARG A 256 -4.59 6.47 50.22
N LYS A 257 -5.84 6.00 50.11
CA LYS A 257 -6.90 6.22 51.12
C LYS A 257 -6.56 5.61 52.47
N ARG A 258 -5.89 4.45 52.50
CA ARG A 258 -5.41 3.83 53.75
C ARG A 258 -4.35 4.70 54.42
N ILE A 259 -3.34 5.16 53.70
CA ILE A 259 -2.29 6.05 54.21
C ILE A 259 -2.88 7.38 54.69
N GLU A 260 -3.86 7.93 53.96
CA GLU A 260 -4.61 9.13 54.37
C GLU A 260 -5.39 8.91 55.67
N ALA A 261 -6.11 7.78 55.80
CA ALA A 261 -6.84 7.43 57.01
C ALA A 261 -5.93 7.15 58.22
N GLU A 262 -4.81 6.46 58.02
CA GLU A 262 -3.75 6.25 59.02
C GLU A 262 -3.20 7.61 59.47
N GLY A 263 -2.85 8.51 58.54
CA GLY A 263 -2.37 9.85 58.86
C GLY A 263 -3.40 10.73 59.59
N VAL A 264 -4.68 10.65 59.23
CA VAL A 264 -5.76 11.37 59.94
C VAL A 264 -5.99 10.81 61.35
N ARG A 265 -5.95 9.49 61.53
CA ARG A 265 -6.04 8.86 62.85
C ARG A 265 -4.88 9.30 63.74
N ASP A 266 -3.66 9.15 63.24
CA ASP A 266 -2.44 9.46 64.00
C ASP A 266 -2.36 10.97 64.32
N PHE A 267 -2.81 11.84 63.40
CA PHE A 267 -3.00 13.27 63.66
C PHE A 267 -4.04 13.52 64.76
N GLN A 268 -5.20 12.86 64.73
CA GLN A 268 -6.20 13.00 65.79
C GLN A 268 -5.70 12.48 67.14
N ASP A 269 -4.95 11.37 67.18
CA ASP A 269 -4.35 10.85 68.42
C ASP A 269 -3.29 11.80 69.00
N ILE A 270 -2.47 12.43 68.16
CA ILE A 270 -1.48 13.44 68.57
C ILE A 270 -2.18 14.71 69.06
N VAL A 271 -3.20 15.19 68.33
CA VAL A 271 -3.88 16.46 68.62
C VAL A 271 -4.82 16.32 69.82
N ALA A 272 -5.57 15.24 69.97
CA ALA A 272 -6.47 15.02 71.10
C ALA A 272 -5.71 14.96 72.45
N ARG A 273 -4.48 14.44 72.48
CA ARG A 273 -3.61 14.46 73.66
C ARG A 273 -3.14 15.87 74.06
N ASN A 274 -3.15 16.81 73.11
CA ASN A 274 -2.67 18.20 73.29
C ASN A 274 -3.81 19.24 73.29
N ILE A 275 -5.06 18.83 73.03
CA ILE A 275 -6.23 19.72 73.11
C ILE A 275 -6.57 19.97 74.59
N THR A 276 -6.29 21.18 75.06
CA THR A 276 -6.92 21.75 76.25
C THR A 276 -8.16 22.57 75.88
N PRO A 277 -9.14 22.74 76.78
CA PRO A 277 -10.30 23.60 76.55
C PRO A 277 -9.93 25.04 76.17
N GLU A 278 -8.83 25.57 76.70
CA GLU A 278 -8.28 26.88 76.36
C GLU A 278 -7.82 26.96 74.90
N TYR A 279 -7.21 25.91 74.34
CA TYR A 279 -6.74 25.91 72.95
C TYR A 279 -7.90 25.88 71.95
N LEU A 280 -8.98 25.13 72.25
CA LEU A 280 -10.21 25.17 71.45
C LEU A 280 -10.89 26.54 71.51
N ARG A 281 -10.94 27.19 72.67
CA ARG A 281 -11.42 28.58 72.80
C ARG A 281 -10.56 29.55 71.98
N LEU A 282 -9.23 29.43 72.04
CA LEU A 282 -8.33 30.27 71.27
C LEU A 282 -8.57 30.12 69.75
N ARG A 283 -8.66 28.89 69.23
CA ARG A 283 -8.98 28.66 67.81
C ARG A 283 -10.39 29.09 67.43
N GLY A 284 -11.37 28.97 68.33
CA GLY A 284 -12.71 29.54 68.14
C GLY A 284 -12.69 31.06 67.97
N ILE A 285 -11.91 31.76 68.81
CA ILE A 285 -11.70 33.22 68.70
C ILE A 285 -10.99 33.59 67.40
N GLU A 286 -9.94 32.87 67.01
CA GLU A 286 -9.21 33.15 65.77
C GLU A 286 -10.04 32.86 64.50
N ALA A 287 -10.81 31.77 64.47
CA ALA A 287 -11.76 31.51 63.39
C ALA A 287 -12.82 32.62 63.31
N THR A 288 -13.38 33.02 64.46
CA THR A 288 -14.35 34.13 64.52
C THR A 288 -13.73 35.45 64.04
N ARG A 289 -12.46 35.73 64.39
CA ARG A 289 -11.72 36.91 63.91
C ARG A 289 -11.45 36.86 62.40
N ALA A 290 -11.10 35.69 61.85
CA ALA A 290 -10.88 35.50 60.43
C ALA A 290 -12.19 35.68 59.64
N PHE A 291 -13.32 35.17 60.15
CA PHE A 291 -14.63 35.44 59.56
C PHE A 291 -15.05 36.91 59.67
N ALA A 292 -14.83 37.55 60.82
CA ALA A 292 -15.13 38.98 61.04
C ALA A 292 -14.26 39.93 60.19
N THR A 293 -13.11 39.46 59.69
CA THR A 293 -12.24 40.21 58.75
C THR A 293 -12.47 39.81 57.28
N SER A 294 -13.31 38.81 57.00
CA SER A 294 -13.66 38.42 55.64
C SER A 294 -14.74 39.34 55.05
N SER A 295 -14.59 39.70 53.77
CA SER A 295 -15.44 40.71 53.10
C SER A 295 -16.87 40.25 52.74
N ASN A 296 -17.26 39.03 53.13
CA ASN A 296 -18.54 38.42 52.75
C ASN A 296 -19.55 38.55 53.89
N ALA A 297 -20.53 39.44 53.74
CA ALA A 297 -21.54 39.69 54.75
C ALA A 297 -22.44 38.46 55.00
N LYS A 298 -22.22 37.78 56.13
CA LYS A 298 -23.20 36.86 56.74
C LYS A 298 -23.43 37.26 58.19
N THR A 299 -24.69 37.47 58.55
CA THR A 299 -25.10 37.73 59.94
C THR A 299 -24.89 36.48 60.77
N ILE A 300 -24.05 36.55 61.80
CA ILE A 300 -23.73 35.42 62.70
C ILE A 300 -24.36 35.71 64.07
N ILE A 301 -25.19 34.81 64.57
CA ILE A 301 -25.75 34.87 65.93
C ILE A 301 -24.93 33.93 66.82
N ILE A 302 -24.21 34.51 67.79
CA ILE A 302 -23.43 33.77 68.77
C ILE A 302 -24.35 33.48 69.96
N GLY A 303 -24.81 32.23 70.09
CA GLY A 303 -25.88 31.88 71.02
C GLY A 303 -25.84 30.43 71.51
N GLY A 304 -24.99 30.16 72.50
CA GLY A 304 -24.90 28.88 73.21
C GLY A 304 -23.92 29.00 74.38
N ARG A 305 -24.12 28.23 75.47
CA ARG A 305 -23.33 28.35 76.72
C ARG A 305 -21.81 28.18 76.52
N ASP A 306 -21.40 27.50 75.45
CA ASP A 306 -20.00 27.14 75.19
C ASP A 306 -19.31 28.01 74.12
N GLY A 307 -20.00 29.03 73.58
CA GLY A 307 -19.39 30.05 72.71
C GLY A 307 -19.12 29.65 71.24
N LEU A 308 -19.64 28.51 70.79
CA LEU A 308 -19.59 28.11 69.37
C LEU A 308 -20.67 28.85 68.55
N PRO A 309 -20.38 29.32 67.32
CA PRO A 309 -21.35 30.04 66.49
C PRO A 309 -22.41 29.12 65.89
N VAL A 310 -23.66 29.58 65.85
CA VAL A 310 -24.80 28.81 65.29
C VAL A 310 -25.09 29.27 63.86
N ILE A 311 -25.18 28.32 62.93
CA ILE A 311 -25.57 28.58 61.54
C ILE A 311 -27.08 28.44 61.42
N LEU A 312 -27.80 29.56 61.30
CA LEU A 312 -29.24 29.59 61.04
C LEU A 312 -29.49 29.62 59.54
N ASN A 313 -30.11 28.56 59.02
CA ASN A 313 -30.68 28.57 57.66
C ASN A 313 -32.01 29.33 57.69
N THR A 314 -32.14 30.40 56.91
CA THR A 314 -33.33 31.27 56.88
C THR A 314 -34.08 31.10 55.57
N GLY A 315 -35.26 30.49 55.66
CA GLY A 315 -36.23 30.34 54.58
C GLY A 315 -37.63 30.17 55.14
N ASP A 316 -38.38 31.28 55.15
CA ASP A 316 -39.82 31.52 55.27
C ASP A 316 -40.72 30.73 56.26
N ASP A 317 -41.39 31.48 57.15
CA ASP A 317 -42.59 31.08 57.90
C ASP A 317 -43.88 31.16 57.03
N ALA A 318 -45.12 30.84 57.43
CA ALA A 318 -45.71 30.52 58.74
C ALA A 318 -47.05 29.76 58.59
N LYS A 319 -47.46 28.98 59.61
CA LYS A 319 -48.71 29.19 60.40
C LYS A 319 -49.12 28.00 61.30
N SER A 320 -49.68 28.35 62.46
CA SER A 320 -50.36 27.44 63.40
C SER A 320 -51.86 27.33 63.10
N GLY A 321 -52.47 26.17 63.39
CA GLY A 321 -53.92 25.95 63.24
C GLY A 321 -54.37 24.57 63.77
N THR A 322 -55.35 24.57 64.67
CA THR A 322 -55.82 23.39 65.42
C THR A 322 -56.96 22.62 64.71
N GLY A 323 -56.99 21.29 64.82
CA GLY A 323 -58.26 20.53 64.93
C GLY A 323 -58.79 19.73 63.73
N THR A 324 -58.44 18.43 63.71
CA THR A 324 -59.31 17.25 63.44
C THR A 324 -60.05 17.05 62.09
N ALA A 325 -59.95 15.79 61.60
CA ALA A 325 -60.89 15.03 60.74
C ALA A 325 -60.70 14.97 59.19
N THR A 326 -60.18 13.81 58.75
CA THR A 326 -60.77 12.95 57.69
C THR A 326 -60.36 13.12 56.20
N SER A 327 -59.87 11.99 55.64
CA SER A 327 -59.84 11.53 54.23
C SER A 327 -58.83 12.14 53.24
N GLY A 328 -58.12 11.25 52.53
CA GLY A 328 -57.33 11.57 51.33
C GLY A 328 -55.98 10.82 51.25
N ALA A 329 -55.89 9.76 50.44
CA ALA A 329 -54.64 9.01 50.22
C ALA A 329 -53.72 9.69 49.18
N PRO A 330 -52.38 9.51 49.27
CA PRO A 330 -51.42 10.24 48.42
C PRO A 330 -51.26 9.65 47.00
N THR A 331 -50.98 10.55 46.05
CA THR A 331 -50.86 10.27 44.61
C THR A 331 -49.57 9.55 44.22
N ARG A 332 -49.70 8.58 43.30
CA ARG A 332 -48.59 7.90 42.61
C ARG A 332 -47.90 8.83 41.60
N THR A 333 -46.64 9.21 41.83
CA THR A 333 -45.78 9.76 40.76
C THR A 333 -44.33 9.28 40.85
N ALA A 334 -43.71 9.26 42.03
CA ALA A 334 -42.28 8.94 42.19
C ALA A 334 -41.89 7.47 41.90
N ALA A 335 -42.84 6.55 41.77
CA ALA A 335 -42.56 5.13 41.53
C ALA A 335 -42.31 4.78 40.04
N LYS A 336 -42.64 5.68 39.10
CA LYS A 336 -42.72 5.34 37.67
C LYS A 336 -41.47 5.61 36.84
N GLU A 337 -40.52 6.39 37.36
CA GLU A 337 -39.25 6.69 36.68
C GLU A 337 -38.13 5.68 37.02
N ALA A 338 -38.25 4.96 38.14
CA ALA A 338 -37.30 3.90 38.52
C ALA A 338 -37.46 2.62 37.68
N GLU A 339 -38.69 2.26 37.28
CA GLU A 339 -38.96 1.09 36.42
C GLU A 339 -38.45 1.29 34.97
N GLY A 340 -38.52 2.52 34.46
CA GLY A 340 -38.16 2.83 33.07
C GLY A 340 -36.67 2.72 32.74
N LEU A 341 -35.79 2.83 33.75
CA LEU A 341 -34.34 2.70 33.56
C LEU A 341 -33.85 1.25 33.63
N ALA A 342 -34.51 0.40 34.43
CA ALA A 342 -34.17 -1.01 34.57
C ALA A 342 -34.48 -1.83 33.30
N GLY A 343 -35.63 -1.58 32.65
CA GLY A 343 -36.05 -2.30 31.43
C GLY A 343 -35.23 -2.00 30.17
N ARG A 344 -34.36 -0.98 30.19
CA ARG A 344 -33.48 -0.64 29.05
C ARG A 344 -32.10 -1.29 29.11
N LEU A 345 -31.74 -1.91 30.24
CA LEU A 345 -30.48 -2.64 30.40
C LEU A 345 -30.58 -4.12 30.01
N SER A 346 -31.80 -4.67 29.97
CA SER A 346 -32.07 -6.10 29.72
C SER A 346 -32.26 -6.48 28.23
N THR A 347 -31.99 -5.57 27.30
CA THR A 347 -32.24 -5.75 25.85
C THR A 347 -30.96 -5.68 24.99
N LEU A 348 -29.78 -5.83 25.61
CA LEU A 348 -28.47 -5.82 24.94
C LEU A 348 -27.85 -7.23 24.79
N ASP A 349 -28.54 -8.28 25.20
CA ASP A 349 -27.99 -9.65 25.34
C ASP A 349 -28.76 -10.71 24.52
N GLU A 350 -29.53 -10.28 23.53
CA GLU A 350 -30.32 -11.16 22.64
C GLU A 350 -29.72 -11.16 21.21
N PRO A 351 -29.35 -12.33 20.64
CA PRO A 351 -28.86 -12.39 19.27
C PRO A 351 -30.00 -12.19 18.25
N PRO A 352 -29.73 -11.57 17.09
CA PRO A 352 -30.79 -11.25 16.13
C PRO A 352 -31.41 -12.51 15.51
N PRO A 353 -32.74 -12.50 15.23
CA PRO A 353 -33.43 -13.66 14.67
C PRO A 353 -32.99 -13.97 13.24
N GLU A 354 -32.97 -15.26 12.93
CA GLU A 354 -32.57 -15.81 11.64
C GLU A 354 -33.69 -15.65 10.59
N ASN A 355 -33.30 -15.20 9.41
CA ASN A 355 -34.01 -15.35 8.12
C ASN A 355 -35.28 -14.53 7.84
N SER A 356 -35.17 -13.60 6.87
CA SER A 356 -36.22 -13.37 5.86
C SER A 356 -35.56 -12.94 4.55
N ALA A 357 -35.71 -13.77 3.51
CA ALA A 357 -35.23 -13.45 2.18
C ALA A 357 -36.04 -12.30 1.56
N PRO A 358 -35.43 -11.42 0.73
CA PRO A 358 -36.17 -10.36 0.05
C PRO A 358 -37.07 -10.93 -1.05
N GLU A 359 -38.36 -10.69 -0.91
CA GLU A 359 -39.41 -11.00 -1.87
C GLU A 359 -39.24 -10.17 -3.17
N ALA A 360 -39.48 -10.79 -4.33
CA ALA A 360 -39.28 -10.15 -5.63
C ALA A 360 -40.40 -9.14 -5.95
N PRO A 361 -40.11 -8.03 -6.67
CA PRO A 361 -41.12 -7.05 -7.05
C PRO A 361 -42.12 -7.61 -8.08
N PRO A 362 -43.37 -7.11 -8.11
CA PRO A 362 -44.43 -7.69 -8.91
C PRO A 362 -44.28 -7.38 -10.41
N ASP A 363 -44.68 -8.37 -11.21
CA ASP A 363 -44.74 -8.30 -12.67
C ASP A 363 -45.73 -7.22 -13.14
N THR A 364 -45.28 -6.34 -14.04
CA THR A 364 -46.10 -5.27 -14.63
C THR A 364 -46.19 -5.46 -16.13
N ALA A 365 -47.14 -6.30 -16.54
CA ALA A 365 -47.45 -6.52 -17.94
C ALA A 365 -48.16 -5.31 -18.57
N GLY A 366 -47.67 -4.85 -19.74
CA GLY A 366 -48.53 -4.24 -20.75
C GLY A 366 -48.16 -2.85 -21.28
N ARG A 367 -47.17 -2.78 -22.20
CA ARG A 367 -47.41 -2.40 -23.60
C ARG A 367 -46.20 -2.60 -24.51
#